data_AF-A0A2T3B771-F1
#
_entry.id   AF-A0A2T3B771-F1
#
_cell.length_a   1.000
_cell.length_b   1.000
_cell.length_c   1.000
_cell.angle_alpha   90.00
_cell.angle_beta   90.00
_cell.angle_gamma   90.00
#
_symmetry.space_group_name_H-M   'P 1'
#
loop_
_entity.id
_entity.type
_entity.pdbx_description
1 polymer ?
#
loop_
_entity_poly.entity_id
_entity_poly.type
_entity_poly.pdbx_seq_one_letter_code
_entity_poly.pdbx_strand_id
1 'polypeptide(L)'
;TLSELKGNRNVWYKIHVLIYDLYNIKNDRSSESRIERTVDELYISEPYFTTQEAALIKGTLLEYTSTEEVDSATKTLKTVDEAIKERLSKFYDKRRASGDFRPCGPHDMVPVYLSVFDIQRGELEDQRFLSRL
;
A
#
# COMPACT_ATOMS: atom_id res chain seq x y z
N THR A 1 -8.10 -7.31 11.42
CA THR A 1 -7.67 -5.95 11.82
C THR A 1 -6.21 -5.72 11.40
N LEU A 2 -5.72 -4.48 11.37
CA LEU A 2 -4.31 -4.22 11.01
C LEU A 2 -3.32 -5.00 11.87
N SER A 3 -3.59 -5.16 13.18
CA SER A 3 -2.76 -5.94 14.10
C SER A 3 -2.66 -7.42 13.72
N GLU A 4 -3.77 -8.02 13.27
CA GLU A 4 -3.79 -9.40 12.79
C GLU A 4 -3.00 -9.53 11.48
N LEU A 5 -3.10 -8.54 10.59
CA LEU A 5 -2.33 -8.49 9.34
C LEU A 5 -0.82 -8.39 9.63
N LYS A 6 -0.42 -7.54 10.59
CA LYS A 6 0.97 -7.45 11.10
C LYS A 6 1.44 -8.78 11.71
N GLY A 7 0.54 -9.53 12.34
CA GLY A 7 0.82 -10.87 12.87
C GLY A 7 1.12 -11.92 11.79
N ASN A 8 0.56 -11.76 10.58
CA ASN A 8 0.87 -12.63 9.44
C ASN A 8 2.19 -12.20 8.78
N ARG A 9 3.30 -12.73 9.30
CA ARG A 9 4.66 -12.38 8.86
C ARG A 9 4.92 -12.59 7.37
N ASN A 10 4.26 -13.55 6.71
CA ASN A 10 4.45 -13.80 5.28
C ASN A 10 3.82 -12.69 4.44
N VAL A 11 2.55 -12.38 4.72
CA VAL A 11 1.83 -11.30 4.04
C VAL A 11 2.47 -9.94 4.37
N TRP A 12 2.86 -9.73 5.63
CA TRP A 12 3.53 -8.51 6.06
C TRP A 12 4.86 -8.28 5.33
N TYR A 13 5.65 -9.34 5.15
CA TYR A 13 6.88 -9.27 4.36
C TYR A 13 6.60 -8.91 2.90
N LYS A 14 5.58 -9.51 2.27
CA LYS A 14 5.19 -9.18 0.89
C LYS A 14 4.73 -7.71 0.75
N ILE A 15 4.06 -7.16 1.76
CA ILE A 15 3.73 -5.72 1.81
C ILE A 15 5.00 -4.88 1.83
N HIS A 16 6.03 -5.26 2.59
CA HIS A 16 7.32 -4.56 2.59
C HIS A 16 7.99 -4.61 1.22
N VAL A 17 7.99 -5.78 0.56
CA VAL A 17 8.53 -5.93 -0.80
C VAL A 17 7.80 -5.02 -1.78
N LEU A 18 6.46 -4.98 -1.75
CA LEU A 18 5.69 -4.07 -2.60
C LEU A 18 6.09 -2.60 -2.37
N ILE A 19 6.17 -2.14 -1.12
CA ILE A 19 6.51 -0.74 -0.82
C ILE A 19 7.95 -0.43 -1.24
N TYR A 20 8.87 -1.36 -1.01
CA TYR A 20 10.24 -1.25 -1.48
C TYR A 20 10.29 -1.12 -3.01
N ASP A 21 9.52 -1.93 -3.74
CA ASP A 21 9.51 -1.91 -5.20
C ASP A 21 8.89 -0.63 -5.77
N LEU A 22 7.80 -0.14 -5.16
CA LEU A 22 7.20 1.16 -5.50
C LEU A 22 8.22 2.31 -5.32
N TYR A 23 9.11 2.20 -4.34
CA TYR A 23 10.17 3.17 -4.10
C TYR A 23 11.35 3.03 -5.08
N ASN A 24 11.77 1.79 -5.37
CA ASN A 24 13.00 1.48 -6.09
C ASN A 24 12.82 1.13 -7.56
N ILE A 25 11.63 1.30 -8.14
CA ILE A 25 11.32 0.93 -9.53
C ILE A 25 12.35 1.40 -10.57
N LYS A 26 12.97 2.59 -10.39
CA LYS A 26 13.98 3.13 -11.32
C LYS A 26 15.40 2.60 -11.10
N ASN A 27 15.66 2.07 -9.91
CA ASN A 27 17.00 1.71 -9.45
C ASN A 27 17.20 0.19 -9.38
N ASP A 28 16.11 -0.60 -9.38
CA ASP A 28 16.13 -2.05 -9.28
C ASP A 28 15.25 -2.67 -10.38
N ARG A 29 15.89 -3.43 -11.28
CA ARG A 29 15.23 -4.10 -12.40
C ARG A 29 14.26 -5.20 -11.95
N SER A 30 14.52 -5.83 -10.81
CA SER A 30 13.59 -6.80 -10.22
C SER A 30 12.32 -6.11 -9.72
N SER A 31 12.46 -4.95 -9.08
CA SER A 31 11.34 -4.09 -8.69
C SER A 31 10.52 -3.64 -9.90
N GLU A 32 11.19 -3.11 -10.92
CA GLU A 32 10.57 -2.72 -12.20
C GLU A 32 9.74 -3.87 -12.78
N SER A 33 10.36 -5.05 -12.93
CA SER A 33 9.71 -6.21 -13.52
C SER A 33 8.48 -6.69 -12.73
N ARG A 34 8.52 -6.66 -11.39
CA ARG A 34 7.37 -7.05 -10.56
C ARG A 34 6.25 -6.03 -10.64
N ILE A 35 6.55 -4.73 -10.61
CA ILE A 35 5.55 -3.66 -10.73
C ILE A 35 4.87 -3.69 -12.11
N GLU A 36 5.63 -3.82 -13.21
CA GLU A 36 5.07 -3.87 -14.57
C GLU A 36 4.14 -5.06 -14.80
N ARG A 37 4.36 -6.18 -14.10
CA ARG A 37 3.51 -7.38 -14.16
C ARG A 37 2.26 -7.29 -13.30
N THR A 38 2.16 -6.28 -12.44
CA THR A 38 1.02 -6.11 -11.54
C THR A 38 0.01 -5.19 -12.19
N VAL A 39 -1.17 -5.71 -12.51
CA VAL A 39 -2.22 -4.98 -13.24
C VAL A 39 -3.32 -4.41 -12.34
N ASP A 40 -3.32 -4.77 -11.06
CA ASP A 40 -4.25 -4.23 -10.07
C ASP A 40 -3.97 -2.75 -9.81
N GLU A 41 -5.03 -1.93 -9.72
CA GLU A 41 -4.91 -0.48 -9.52
C GLU A 41 -4.21 -0.11 -8.21
N LEU A 42 -4.32 -0.96 -7.20
CA LEU A 42 -3.65 -0.80 -5.90
C LEU A 42 -2.36 -1.62 -5.82
N TYR A 43 -1.93 -2.29 -6.89
CA TYR A 43 -0.79 -3.21 -6.84
C TYR A 43 -0.93 -4.33 -5.78
N ILE A 44 -2.14 -4.58 -5.25
CA ILE A 44 -2.42 -5.63 -4.26
C ILE A 44 -3.02 -6.83 -5.01
N SER A 45 -2.16 -7.50 -5.79
CA SER A 45 -2.46 -8.72 -6.53
C SER A 45 -1.19 -9.52 -6.80
N GLU A 46 -1.29 -10.53 -7.68
CA GLU A 46 -0.12 -11.19 -8.25
C GLU A 46 0.77 -10.15 -8.97
N PRO A 47 2.11 -10.34 -8.96
CA PRO A 47 2.85 -11.50 -8.44
C PRO A 47 3.14 -11.44 -6.93
N TYR A 48 2.77 -10.36 -6.23
CA TYR A 48 3.06 -10.23 -4.79
C TYR A 48 2.17 -11.09 -3.91
N PHE A 49 0.87 -11.10 -4.22
CA PHE A 49 -0.16 -11.69 -3.39
C PHE A 49 -1.03 -12.63 -4.21
N THR A 50 -1.32 -13.80 -3.65
CA THR A 50 -2.40 -14.65 -4.18
C THR A 50 -3.75 -13.93 -4.07
N THR A 51 -4.76 -14.37 -4.81
CA THR A 51 -6.12 -13.82 -4.71
C THR A 51 -6.65 -13.78 -3.27
N GLN A 52 -6.35 -14.83 -2.48
CA GLN A 52 -6.77 -14.90 -1.08
C GLN A 52 -6.04 -13.86 -0.21
N GLU A 53 -4.73 -13.71 -0.39
CA GLU A 53 -3.93 -12.71 0.33
C GLU A 53 -4.37 -11.29 -0.05
N ALA A 54 -4.63 -11.04 -1.34
CA ALA A 54 -5.12 -9.76 -1.80
C ALA A 54 -6.48 -9.40 -1.17
N ALA A 55 -7.42 -10.35 -1.15
CA ALA A 55 -8.72 -10.16 -0.50
C ALA A 55 -8.57 -9.90 1.01
N LEU A 56 -7.68 -10.64 1.69
CA LEU A 56 -7.37 -10.44 3.10
C LEU A 56 -6.83 -9.03 3.37
N ILE A 57 -5.86 -8.59 2.58
CA ILE A 57 -5.24 -7.26 2.74
C ILE A 57 -6.29 -6.18 2.49
N LYS A 58 -6.97 -6.22 1.34
CA LYS A 58 -7.96 -5.21 0.94
C LYS A 58 -9.10 -5.09 1.95
N GLY A 59 -9.58 -6.22 2.50
CA GLY A 59 -10.64 -6.26 3.51
C GLY A 59 -10.18 -6.00 4.95
N THR A 60 -8.89 -5.77 5.19
CA THR A 60 -8.40 -5.51 6.55
C THR A 60 -8.95 -4.19 7.08
N LEU A 61 -9.61 -4.24 8.24
CA LEU A 61 -10.14 -3.06 8.90
C LEU A 61 -9.04 -2.25 9.60
N LEU A 62 -9.09 -0.94 9.36
CA LEU A 62 -8.26 0.10 9.93
C LEU A 62 -9.12 0.98 10.84
N GLU A 63 -8.64 1.23 12.06
CA GLU A 63 -9.26 2.19 12.98
C GLU A 63 -8.69 3.58 12.72
N TYR A 64 -9.54 4.50 12.25
CA TYR A 64 -9.19 5.91 12.10
C TYR A 64 -9.88 6.73 13.18
N THR A 65 -9.10 7.62 13.79
CA THR A 65 -9.62 8.72 14.59
C THR A 65 -9.78 9.92 13.67
N SER A 66 -11.02 10.26 13.32
CA SER A 66 -11.29 11.55 12.67
C SER A 66 -10.93 12.66 13.63
N THR A 67 -10.00 13.54 13.25
CA THR A 67 -9.58 14.70 14.05
C THR A 67 -10.56 15.87 13.97
N GLU A 68 -11.61 15.74 13.17
CA GLU A 68 -12.66 16.74 13.01
C GLU A 68 -13.87 16.27 13.81
N GLU A 69 -13.86 16.57 15.11
CA GLU A 69 -15.01 17.02 15.92
C GLU A 69 -14.66 16.92 17.41
N VAL A 70 -14.68 18.09 18.06
CA VAL A 70 -14.44 18.28 19.49
C VAL A 70 -15.71 17.93 20.25
N ASP A 71 -16.12 16.66 20.22
CA ASP A 71 -16.92 15.99 21.24
C ASP A 71 -17.33 14.59 20.73
N SER A 72 -16.85 13.55 21.40
CA SER A 72 -17.06 12.12 21.08
C SER A 72 -16.25 11.59 19.89
N ALA A 73 -15.10 10.98 20.18
CA ALA A 73 -14.24 10.29 19.21
C ALA A 73 -15.00 9.14 18.51
N THR A 74 -15.65 9.45 17.39
CA THR A 74 -16.31 8.45 16.56
C THR A 74 -15.23 7.70 15.77
N LYS A 75 -14.89 6.50 16.24
CA LYS A 75 -13.96 5.60 15.52
C LYS A 75 -14.60 5.22 14.19
N THR A 76 -14.01 5.71 13.10
CA THR A 76 -14.44 5.30 11.76
C THR A 76 -13.62 4.08 11.35
N LEU A 77 -14.31 2.99 11.03
CA LEU A 77 -13.68 1.81 10.46
C LEU A 77 -13.69 1.94 8.95
N LYS A 78 -12.51 1.80 8.33
CA LYS A 78 -12.38 1.72 6.87
C LYS A 78 -11.54 0.49 6.55
N THR A 79 -11.85 -0.16 5.45
CA THR A 79 -10.97 -1.19 4.91
C THR A 79 -9.71 -0.55 4.33
N VAL A 80 -8.64 -1.34 4.17
CA VAL A 80 -7.42 -0.89 3.47
C VAL A 80 -7.73 -0.40 2.06
N ASP A 81 -8.60 -1.10 1.33
CA ASP A 81 -9.01 -0.71 -0.02
C ASP A 81 -9.66 0.69 -0.03
N GLU A 82 -10.64 0.92 0.85
CA GLU A 82 -11.31 2.22 0.98
C GLU A 82 -10.35 3.32 1.40
N ALA A 83 -9.48 3.05 2.39
CA ALA A 83 -8.54 4.03 2.90
C ALA A 83 -7.49 4.45 1.86
N ILE A 84 -6.99 3.50 1.06
CA ILE A 84 -6.05 3.80 -0.03
C ILE A 84 -6.77 4.61 -1.11
N LYS A 85 -7.95 4.18 -1.56
CA LYS A 85 -8.72 4.88 -2.59
C LYS A 85 -9.11 6.29 -2.17
N GLU A 86 -9.54 6.49 -0.93
CA GLU A 86 -9.87 7.81 -0.39
C GLU A 86 -8.65 8.73 -0.36
N ARG A 87 -7.49 8.24 0.07
CA ARG A 87 -6.25 9.04 0.06
C ARG A 87 -5.78 9.37 -1.34
N LEU A 88 -5.96 8.42 -2.27
CA LEU A 88 -5.65 8.60 -3.68
C LEU A 88 -6.67 9.47 -4.43
N SER A 89 -7.90 9.65 -3.90
CA SER A 89 -8.96 10.46 -4.52
C SER A 89 -8.45 11.84 -4.97
N LYS A 90 -7.61 12.48 -4.15
CA LYS A 90 -6.98 13.79 -4.42
C LYS A 90 -5.87 13.76 -5.47
N PHE A 91 -5.39 12.58 -5.86
CA PHE A 91 -4.32 12.36 -6.84
C PHE A 91 -4.85 11.98 -8.23
N TYR A 92 -6.10 11.48 -8.36
CA TYR A 92 -6.70 11.10 -9.66
C TYR A 92 -6.88 12.29 -10.63
N ASP A 93 -7.05 13.52 -10.11
CA ASP A 93 -7.41 14.69 -10.93
C ASP A 93 -6.30 15.14 -11.90
N LYS A 94 -5.02 14.87 -11.61
CA LYS A 94 -3.90 15.40 -12.41
C LYS A 94 -3.55 14.56 -13.66
N ARG A 95 -3.87 13.26 -13.67
CA ARG A 95 -3.43 12.29 -14.71
C ARG A 95 -4.55 11.87 -15.67
N ARG A 96 -5.82 12.06 -15.31
CA ARG A 96 -6.97 11.86 -16.23
C ARG A 96 -6.88 12.72 -17.50
N ALA A 97 -6.20 13.87 -17.42
CA ALA A 97 -5.97 14.75 -18.56
C ALA A 97 -4.92 14.23 -19.57
N SER A 98 -4.07 13.25 -19.20
CA SER A 98 -2.98 12.75 -20.05
C SER A 98 -3.20 11.35 -20.62
N GLY A 99 -4.35 10.71 -20.37
CA GLY A 99 -4.70 9.39 -20.94
C GLY A 99 -4.02 8.17 -20.31
N ASP A 100 -3.24 8.34 -19.23
CA ASP A 100 -2.78 7.25 -18.37
C ASP A 100 -3.76 7.13 -17.19
N PHE A 101 -4.56 6.06 -17.20
CA PHE A 101 -5.65 5.84 -16.24
C PHE A 101 -5.18 5.24 -14.92
N ARG A 102 -3.89 4.90 -14.78
CA ARG A 102 -3.35 4.44 -13.50
C ARG A 102 -3.32 5.62 -12.52
N PRO A 103 -3.86 5.46 -11.30
CA PRO A 103 -3.73 6.49 -10.27
C PRO A 103 -2.27 6.66 -9.92
N CYS A 104 -1.74 7.83 -10.25
CA CYS A 104 -0.42 8.32 -9.84
C CYS A 104 0.78 7.42 -10.23
N GLY A 105 1.99 7.98 -10.26
CA GLY A 105 3.16 7.14 -10.53
C GLY A 105 3.38 6.19 -9.33
N PRO A 106 4.05 5.03 -9.50
CA PRO A 106 4.43 4.15 -8.39
C PRO A 106 5.07 4.88 -7.19
N HIS A 107 5.79 5.98 -7.44
CA HIS A 107 6.37 6.83 -6.41
C HIS A 107 5.36 7.59 -5.54
N ASP A 108 4.22 8.00 -6.11
CA ASP A 108 3.16 8.71 -5.40
C ASP A 108 2.37 7.76 -4.48
N MET A 109 2.44 6.44 -4.73
CA MET A 109 1.83 5.41 -3.89
C MET A 109 2.60 5.20 -2.58
N VAL A 110 3.92 5.39 -2.57
CA VAL A 110 4.77 5.07 -1.40
C VAL A 110 4.29 5.78 -0.11
N PRO A 111 4.05 7.11 -0.09
CA PRO A 111 3.58 7.80 1.12
C PRO A 111 2.22 7.31 1.60
N VAL A 112 1.32 6.94 0.67
CA VAL A 112 0.00 6.40 1.01
C VAL A 112 0.13 5.05 1.70
N TYR A 113 0.96 4.15 1.16
CA TYR A 113 1.15 2.81 1.71
C TYR A 113 1.83 2.83 3.06
N LEU A 114 2.90 3.61 3.21
CA LEU A 114 3.59 3.79 4.50
C LEU A 114 2.60 4.23 5.59
N SER A 115 1.73 5.19 5.27
CA SER A 115 0.77 5.71 6.25
C SER A 115 -0.46 4.82 6.46
N VAL A 116 -0.92 4.05 5.46
CA VAL A 116 -2.05 3.12 5.61
C VAL A 116 -1.66 1.90 6.44
N PHE A 117 -0.47 1.36 6.18
CA PHE A 117 0.03 0.18 6.89
C PHE A 117 0.74 0.53 8.21
N ASP A 118 0.97 1.82 8.49
CA ASP A 118 1.75 2.26 9.64
C ASP A 118 3.12 1.57 9.66
N ILE A 119 3.84 1.75 8.54
CA ILE A 119 5.20 1.27 8.28
C ILE A 119 6.12 2.49 8.21
N GLN A 120 7.21 2.45 8.97
CA GLN A 120 8.24 3.47 8.93
C GLN A 120 9.22 3.19 7.78
N ARG A 121 9.71 4.24 7.11
CA ARG A 121 10.66 4.08 6.00
C ARG A 121 11.90 3.27 6.40
N GLY A 122 12.40 3.46 7.62
CA GLY A 122 13.58 2.73 8.13
C GLY A 122 13.40 1.20 8.19
N GLU A 123 12.16 0.70 8.24
CA GLU A 123 11.90 -0.75 8.19
C GLU A 123 12.24 -1.35 6.81
N LEU A 124 12.23 -0.54 5.75
CA LEU A 124 12.59 -0.95 4.39
C LEU A 124 14.09 -0.89 4.13
N GLU A 125 14.87 -0.30 5.05
CA GLU A 125 16.33 -0.17 4.99
C GLU A 125 17.04 -1.23 5.86
N ASP A 126 16.25 -2.04 6.59
CA ASP A 126 16.77 -3.10 7.45
C ASP A 126 17.52 -4.17 6.65
N GLN A 127 18.73 -4.51 7.10
CA GLN A 127 19.59 -5.47 6.39
C GLN A 127 19.01 -6.88 6.34
N ARG A 128 18.22 -7.30 7.33
CA ARG A 128 17.58 -8.63 7.31
C ARG A 128 16.47 -8.66 6.28
N PHE A 129 15.73 -7.58 6.13
CA PHE A 129 14.78 -7.41 5.03
C PHE A 129 15.50 -7.44 3.67
N LEU A 130 16.49 -6.56 3.46
CA LEU A 130 17.20 -6.44 2.19
C LEU A 130 17.91 -7.74 1.76
N SER A 131 18.42 -8.52 2.71
CA SER A 131 19.09 -9.82 2.42
C SER A 131 18.18 -10.89 1.81
N ARG A 132 16.86 -10.69 1.81
CA ARG A 132 15.85 -11.66 1.37
C ARG A 132 15.10 -11.25 0.10
N LEU A 133 15.43 -10.09 -0.47
CA LEU A 133 14.70 -9.40 -1.53
C LEU A 133 14.91 -10.00 -2.93
#